data_AF-E7GFS9-F1
#
_entry.id   AF-E7GFS9-F1
#
_cell.length_a   1.000
_cell.length_b   1.000
_cell.length_c   1.000
_cell.angle_alpha   90.00
_cell.angle_beta   90.00
_cell.angle_gamma   90.00
#
_symmetry.space_group_name_H-M   'P 1'
#
loop_
_entity.id
_entity.type
_entity.pdbx_description
1 polymer ?
#
loop_
_entity_poly.entity_id
_entity_poly.type
_entity_poly.pdbx_seq_one_letter_code
_entity_poly.pdbx_strand_id
1 'polypeptide(L)'
;MELIICDHDIVETLVIEKSVIDYCKGRNVQVLIRCCTNWQELTCLLKEKPANPVIVAKAGVAGLDIITGLKVSLGRLIWFSDLDFGVQAYQLGIPYFNMKPITHEKVYHALKMIEES
;
A
#
# COMPACT_ATOMS: atom_id res chain seq x y z
N MET A 1 -11.28 8.03 -6.08
CA MET A 1 -10.08 7.71 -5.27
C MET A 1 -8.99 7.21 -6.20
N GLU A 2 -7.74 7.58 -5.96
CA GLU A 2 -6.59 7.04 -6.70
C GLU A 2 -5.69 6.33 -5.71
N LEU A 3 -5.35 5.06 -5.97
CA LEU A 3 -4.55 4.21 -5.09
C LEU A 3 -3.34 3.69 -5.86
N ILE A 4 -2.19 3.67 -5.20
CA ILE A 4 -0.94 3.22 -5.82
C ILE A 4 -0.54 1.88 -5.20
N ILE A 5 -0.24 0.87 -6.02
CA ILE A 5 0.25 -0.43 -5.59
C ILE A 5 1.70 -0.61 -6.04
N CYS A 6 2.57 -0.92 -5.10
CA CYS A 6 3.97 -1.25 -5.34
C CYS A 6 4.20 -2.71 -4.98
N ASP A 7 4.00 -3.58 -5.96
CA ASP A 7 4.21 -5.03 -5.88
C ASP A 7 4.93 -5.54 -7.15
N HIS A 8 5.30 -6.80 -7.15
CA HIS A 8 5.89 -7.57 -8.24
C HIS A 8 5.18 -8.92 -8.42
N ASP A 9 4.38 -9.36 -7.45
CA ASP A 9 3.61 -10.59 -7.54
C ASP A 9 2.24 -10.29 -8.19
N ILE A 10 2.02 -10.87 -9.36
CA ILE A 10 0.78 -10.68 -10.12
C ILE A 10 -0.43 -11.24 -9.36
N VAL A 11 -0.28 -12.37 -8.65
CA VAL A 11 -1.38 -13.02 -7.94
C VAL A 11 -1.83 -12.19 -6.75
N GLU A 12 -0.88 -11.71 -5.94
CA GLU A 12 -1.20 -10.85 -4.80
C GLU A 12 -1.71 -9.48 -5.24
N THR A 13 -1.14 -8.91 -6.32
CA THR A 13 -1.64 -7.67 -6.92
C THR A 13 -3.11 -7.80 -7.32
N LEU A 14 -3.50 -8.91 -7.97
CA LEU A 14 -4.89 -9.17 -8.35
C LEU A 14 -5.83 -9.27 -7.13
N VAL A 15 -5.36 -9.88 -6.03
CA VAL A 15 -6.13 -9.94 -4.77
C VAL A 15 -6.31 -8.54 -4.19
N ILE A 16 -5.26 -7.72 -4.17
CA ILE A 16 -5.33 -6.34 -3.70
C ILE A 16 -6.30 -5.54 -4.57
N GLU A 17 -6.13 -5.57 -5.89
CA GLU A 17 -6.97 -4.84 -6.86
C GLU A 17 -8.44 -5.19 -6.70
N LYS A 18 -8.77 -6.48 -6.68
CA LYS A 18 -10.15 -6.94 -6.48
C LYS A 18 -10.71 -6.43 -5.15
N SER A 19 -9.93 -6.50 -4.09
CA SER A 19 -10.36 -6.07 -2.75
C SER A 19 -10.59 -4.57 -2.68
N VAL A 20 -9.70 -3.76 -3.26
CA VAL A 20 -9.85 -2.31 -3.37
C VAL A 20 -11.09 -1.94 -4.19
N ILE A 21 -11.30 -2.60 -5.33
CA ILE A 21 -12.47 -2.37 -6.19
C ILE A 21 -13.77 -2.69 -5.46
N ASP A 22 -13.84 -3.84 -4.80
CA ASP A 22 -15.04 -4.26 -4.06
C ASP A 22 -15.33 -3.30 -2.90
N TYR A 23 -14.28 -2.84 -2.19
CA TYR A 23 -14.41 -1.85 -1.12
C TYR A 23 -14.99 -0.52 -1.62
N CYS A 24 -14.52 -0.05 -2.77
CA CYS A 24 -14.97 1.20 -3.38
C CYS A 24 -16.38 1.10 -3.99
N LYS A 25 -16.72 -0.05 -4.58
CA LYS A 25 -18.08 -0.33 -5.09
C LYS A 25 -19.13 -0.21 -3.99
N GLY A 26 -18.84 -0.73 -2.79
CA GLY A 26 -19.73 -0.61 -1.63
C GLY A 26 -20.05 0.85 -1.23
N ARG A 27 -19.25 1.83 -1.70
CA ARG A 27 -19.38 3.25 -1.37
C ARG A 27 -19.67 4.15 -2.56
N ASN A 28 -19.90 3.56 -3.74
CA ASN A 28 -20.14 4.29 -4.98
C ASN A 28 -19.01 5.28 -5.36
N VAL A 29 -17.77 4.93 -4.99
CA VAL A 29 -16.57 5.73 -5.32
C VAL A 29 -15.85 5.07 -6.49
N GLN A 30 -15.54 5.84 -7.54
CA GLN A 30 -14.66 5.35 -8.60
C GLN A 30 -13.22 5.26 -8.08
N VAL A 31 -12.56 4.12 -8.31
CA VAL A 31 -11.16 3.90 -7.97
C VAL A 31 -10.30 3.76 -9.22
N LEU A 32 -9.20 4.51 -9.26
CA LEU A 32 -8.13 4.35 -10.24
C LEU A 32 -6.94 3.72 -9.52
N ILE A 33 -6.48 2.57 -10.01
CA ILE A 33 -5.31 1.88 -9.46
C ILE A 33 -4.13 2.11 -10.40
N ARG A 34 -2.99 2.53 -9.84
CA ARG A 34 -1.72 2.63 -10.55
C ARG A 34 -0.70 1.70 -9.92
N CYS A 35 0.09 1.05 -10.75
CA CYS A 35 1.17 0.19 -10.27
C CYS A 35 2.51 0.89 -10.39
N CYS A 36 3.39 0.67 -9.42
CA CYS A 36 4.77 1.15 -9.39
C CYS A 36 5.73 0.03 -9.06
N THR A 37 6.96 0.13 -9.58
CA THR A 37 7.97 -0.91 -9.35
C THR A 37 9.02 -0.53 -8.31
N ASN A 38 9.30 0.77 -8.17
CA ASN A 38 10.37 1.31 -7.34
C ASN A 38 9.96 2.64 -6.67
N TRP A 39 10.78 3.11 -5.72
CA TRP A 39 10.50 4.32 -4.97
C TRP A 39 10.61 5.60 -5.81
N GLN A 40 11.41 5.62 -6.87
CA GLN A 40 11.56 6.79 -7.74
C GLN A 40 10.25 7.07 -8.48
N GLU A 41 9.67 6.04 -9.09
CA GLU A 41 8.38 6.09 -9.77
C GLU A 41 7.26 6.48 -8.79
N LEU A 42 7.24 5.86 -7.60
CA LEU A 42 6.30 6.20 -6.54
C LEU A 42 6.43 7.67 -6.11
N THR A 43 7.66 8.19 -6.00
CA THR A 43 7.90 9.61 -5.66
C THR A 43 7.35 10.54 -6.74
N CYS A 44 7.46 10.19 -8.02
CA CYS A 44 6.87 10.97 -9.10
C CYS A 44 5.34 11.01 -9.01
N LEU A 45 4.71 9.86 -8.78
CA LEU A 45 3.24 9.77 -8.63
C LEU A 45 2.75 10.58 -7.41
N LEU A 46 3.47 10.54 -6.30
CA LEU A 46 3.14 11.27 -5.08
C LEU A 46 3.33 12.79 -5.21
N LYS A 47 4.27 13.24 -6.06
CA LYS A 47 4.42 14.68 -6.36
C LYS A 47 3.21 15.26 -7.07
N GLU A 48 2.55 14.47 -7.92
CA GLU A 48 1.32 14.90 -8.60
C GLU A 48 0.14 14.95 -7.63
N LYS A 49 0.02 13.94 -6.74
CA LYS A 49 -1.06 13.85 -5.75
C LYS A 49 -0.56 13.23 -4.43
N PRO A 50 -0.20 14.04 -3.44
CA PRO A 50 0.45 13.56 -2.20
C PRO A 50 -0.51 12.84 -1.24
N ALA A 51 -1.82 12.99 -1.41
CA ALA A 51 -2.84 12.43 -0.51
C ALA A 51 -3.33 11.02 -0.90
N ASN A 52 -2.72 10.40 -1.91
CA ASN A 52 -3.13 9.08 -2.41
C ASN A 52 -2.70 7.96 -1.43
N PRO A 53 -3.60 7.01 -1.08
CA PRO A 53 -3.19 5.81 -0.37
C PRO A 53 -2.21 4.97 -1.20
N VAL A 54 -1.21 4.41 -0.53
CA VAL A 54 -0.16 3.59 -1.12
C VAL A 54 -0.12 2.22 -0.47
N ILE A 55 -0.13 1.15 -1.26
CA ILE A 55 0.09 -0.22 -0.81
C ILE A 55 1.47 -0.68 -1.29
N VAL A 56 2.35 -1.05 -0.37
CA VAL A 56 3.63 -1.70 -0.68
C VAL A 56 3.52 -3.17 -0.29
N ALA A 57 3.77 -4.07 -1.24
CA ALA A 57 3.63 -5.52 -1.04
C ALA A 57 4.83 -6.31 -1.61
N LYS A 58 6.03 -5.71 -1.66
CA LYS A 58 7.23 -6.39 -2.17
C LYS A 58 7.70 -7.53 -1.24
N ALA A 59 8.31 -8.55 -1.83
CA ALA A 59 8.96 -9.63 -1.08
C ALA A 59 10.37 -9.23 -0.60
N GLY A 60 10.83 -9.90 0.45
CA GLY A 60 12.12 -9.65 1.09
C GLY A 60 12.28 -8.20 1.57
N VAL A 61 13.49 -7.67 1.41
CA VAL A 61 13.83 -6.31 1.86
C VAL A 61 13.41 -5.20 0.89
N ALA A 62 12.96 -5.55 -0.32
CA ALA A 62 12.63 -4.56 -1.35
C ALA A 62 11.46 -3.63 -0.96
N GLY A 63 10.58 -4.08 -0.07
CA GLY A 63 9.52 -3.22 0.50
C GLY A 63 10.09 -2.15 1.43
N LEU A 64 11.07 -2.51 2.24
CA LEU A 64 11.78 -1.58 3.12
C LEU A 64 12.60 -0.57 2.31
N ASP A 65 13.23 -1.01 1.20
CA ASP A 65 13.93 -0.10 0.28
C ASP A 65 12.99 0.96 -0.30
N ILE A 66 11.75 0.56 -0.64
CA ILE A 66 10.75 1.51 -1.12
C ILE A 66 10.39 2.53 -0.03
N ILE A 67 10.09 2.04 1.17
CA ILE A 67 9.60 2.88 2.27
C ILE A 67 10.69 3.85 2.75
N THR A 68 11.93 3.38 2.89
CA THR A 68 13.05 4.23 3.33
C THR A 68 13.55 5.18 2.24
N GLY A 69 13.40 4.81 0.97
CA GLY A 69 13.68 5.69 -0.17
C GLY A 69 12.71 6.86 -0.29
N LEU A 70 11.49 6.71 0.23
CA LEU A 70 10.50 7.79 0.30
C LEU A 70 10.90 8.79 1.38
N LYS A 71 11.34 9.98 0.94
CA LYS A 71 11.66 11.12 1.84
C LYS A 71 10.42 11.82 2.40
N VAL A 72 9.24 11.19 2.33
CA VAL A 72 7.95 11.81 2.61
C VAL A 72 7.20 10.93 3.60
N SER A 73 6.67 11.53 4.66
CA SER A 73 5.80 10.83 5.60
C SER A 73 4.51 10.46 4.89
N LEU A 74 4.30 9.16 4.66
CA LEU A 74 3.07 8.67 4.07
C LEU A 74 2.09 8.29 5.17
N GLY A 75 1.31 9.27 5.62
CA GLY A 75 0.21 9.06 6.57
C GLY A 75 -0.89 8.12 6.04
N ARG A 76 -0.75 7.62 4.81
CA ARG A 76 -1.67 6.69 4.14
C ARG A 76 -0.94 5.51 3.47
N LEU A 77 0.12 5.00 4.11
CA LEU A 77 0.84 3.80 3.65
C LEU A 77 0.35 2.52 4.33
N ILE A 78 0.06 1.51 3.50
CA ILE A 78 -0.19 0.12 3.86
C ILE A 78 1.03 -0.68 3.45
N TRP A 79 1.60 -1.45 4.37
CA TRP A 79 2.74 -2.32 4.07
C TRP A 79 2.41 -3.78 4.35
N PHE A 80 2.55 -4.61 3.32
CA PHE A 80 2.55 -6.06 3.42
C PHE A 80 3.95 -6.62 3.13
N SER A 81 4.42 -7.57 3.95
CA SER A 81 5.71 -8.25 3.72
C SER A 81 5.66 -9.73 4.10
N ASP A 82 6.47 -10.53 3.43
CA ASP A 82 6.78 -11.93 3.78
C ASP A 82 7.77 -12.03 4.97
N LEU A 83 8.46 -10.95 5.32
CA LEU A 83 9.35 -10.87 6.49
C LEU A 83 8.72 -10.02 7.60
N ASP A 84 9.04 -10.33 8.85
CA ASP A 84 8.56 -9.57 10.00
C ASP A 84 9.34 -8.25 10.15
N PHE A 85 8.71 -7.18 9.71
CA PHE A 85 9.17 -5.80 9.88
C PHE A 85 8.33 -5.01 10.90
N GLY A 86 7.58 -5.67 11.78
CA GLY A 86 6.65 -4.98 12.68
C GLY A 86 7.30 -3.88 13.53
N VAL A 87 8.50 -4.14 14.06
CA VAL A 87 9.26 -3.14 14.83
C VAL A 87 9.71 -1.97 13.95
N GLN A 88 10.21 -2.25 12.75
CA GLN A 88 10.66 -1.25 11.79
C GLN A 88 9.49 -0.39 11.29
N ALA A 89 8.34 -1.01 10.99
CA ALA A 89 7.13 -0.33 10.59
C ALA A 89 6.65 0.64 11.68
N TYR A 90 6.69 0.22 12.95
CA TYR A 90 6.38 1.09 14.08
C TYR A 90 7.36 2.27 14.20
N GLN A 91 8.67 2.01 14.12
CA GLN A 91 9.70 3.05 14.18
C GLN A 91 9.60 4.07 13.03
N LEU A 92 9.21 3.60 11.84
CA LEU A 92 9.00 4.43 10.65
C LEU A 92 7.62 5.13 10.64
N GLY A 93 6.77 4.89 11.64
CA GLY A 93 5.45 5.50 11.73
C GLY A 93 4.50 5.03 10.62
N ILE A 94 4.66 3.79 10.15
CA ILE A 94 3.80 3.23 9.09
C ILE A 94 2.39 3.01 9.65
N PRO A 95 1.34 3.60 9.04
CA PRO A 95 -0.03 3.51 9.56
C PRO A 95 -0.55 2.08 9.69
N TYR A 96 -0.18 1.21 8.75
CA TYR A 96 -0.60 -0.19 8.78
C TYR A 96 0.49 -1.11 8.23
N PHE A 97 0.83 -2.14 9.01
CA PHE A 97 1.71 -3.23 8.60
C PHE A 97 1.04 -4.58 8.87
N ASN A 98 1.17 -5.54 7.94
CA ASN A 98 0.76 -6.92 8.16
C ASN A 98 1.61 -7.89 7.33
N MET A 99 1.65 -9.15 7.75
CA MET A 99 2.39 -10.19 7.04
C MET A 99 1.60 -10.72 5.83
N LYS A 100 2.31 -11.20 4.81
CA LYS A 100 1.77 -12.05 3.75
C LYS A 100 1.35 -13.44 4.31
N PRO A 101 0.48 -14.21 3.63
CA PRO A 101 -0.19 -13.88 2.36
C PRO A 101 -1.21 -12.76 2.51
N ILE A 102 -1.39 -12.00 1.44
CA ILE A 102 -2.38 -10.93 1.37
C ILE A 102 -3.77 -11.54 1.17
N THR A 103 -4.72 -11.12 1.99
CA THR A 103 -6.12 -11.58 1.92
C THR A 103 -7.05 -10.39 1.75
N HIS A 104 -8.26 -10.66 1.26
CA HIS A 104 -9.30 -9.66 1.10
C HIS A 104 -9.59 -8.89 2.40
N GLU A 105 -9.72 -9.62 3.51
CA GLU A 105 -9.99 -9.05 4.83
C GLU A 105 -8.87 -8.12 5.31
N LYS A 106 -7.60 -8.52 5.09
CA LYS A 106 -6.44 -7.69 5.44
C LYS A 106 -6.43 -6.37 4.67
N VAL A 107 -6.76 -6.40 3.37
CA VAL A 107 -6.84 -5.19 2.54
C VAL A 107 -8.00 -4.30 2.98
N TYR A 108 -9.18 -4.87 3.22
CA TYR A 108 -10.35 -4.13 3.72
C TYR A 108 -10.06 -3.43 5.05
N HIS A 109 -9.47 -4.16 6.00
CA HIS A 109 -9.13 -3.60 7.30
C HIS A 109 -8.11 -2.48 7.18
N ALA A 110 -7.08 -2.65 6.34
CA ALA A 110 -6.07 -1.62 6.10
C ALA A 110 -6.65 -0.34 5.49
N LEU A 111 -7.53 -0.47 4.47
CA LEU A 111 -8.19 0.68 3.84
C LEU A 111 -9.07 1.44 4.83
N LYS A 112 -9.81 0.72 5.67
CA LYS A 112 -10.65 1.33 6.72
C LYS A 112 -9.81 2.14 7.70
N MET A 113 -8.71 1.58 8.20
CA MET A 113 -7.83 2.25 9.16
C MET A 113 -7.24 3.56 8.61
N ILE A 114 -6.90 3.59 7.32
CA ILE A 114 -6.27 4.76 6.69
C ILE A 114 -7.24 5.89 6.35
N GLU A 115 -8.52 5.58 6.16
CA GLU A 115 -9.54 6.61 5.95
C GLU A 115 -10.05 7.21 7.25
N GLU A 116 -9.93 6.49 8.36
CA GLU A 116 -10.31 6.93 9.71
C GLU A 116 -9.18 7.71 10.43
N SER A 117 -7.95 7.69 9.90
CA SER A 117 -6.76 8.39 10.39
C SER A 117 -6.54 9.77 9.76
#